data_AF-A0A963XF50-F1
#
_entry.id   AF-A0A963XF50-F1
#
_cell.length_a   1.000
_cell.length_b   1.000
_cell.length_c   1.000
_cell.angle_alpha   90.00
_cell.angle_beta   90.00
_cell.angle_gamma   90.00
#
_symmetry.space_group_name_H-M   'P 1'
#
loop_
_entity.id
_entity.type
_entity.pdbx_description
1 polymer ?
#
loop_
_entity_poly.entity_id
_entity_poly.type
_entity_poly.pdbx_seq_one_letter_code
_entity_poly.pdbx_strand_id
1 'polypeptide(L)'
;MTFARLASLTALLCAALCIGLLAAPDAFARLFGLEPSLTGEVMARRAGILFAPLFLILRTVRGMPDEPLRRDFARAVLLMMAGLALLGVIEWQAGRVGPGIFIAVAIEAGLAALFAGFAFGRSRP
;
A
#
# COMPACT_ATOMS: atom_id res chain seq x y z
N MET A 1 7.00 16.27 6.27
CA MET A 1 6.00 15.48 7.04
C MET A 1 6.71 14.74 8.16
N THR A 2 6.02 14.41 9.26
CA THR A 2 6.57 13.53 10.31
C THR A 2 6.23 12.06 10.02
N PHE A 3 7.03 11.13 10.56
CA PHE A 3 6.76 9.69 10.43
C PHE A 3 5.35 9.34 10.92
N ALA A 4 4.92 9.90 12.05
CA ALA A 4 3.61 9.62 12.62
C ALA A 4 2.44 10.03 11.70
N ARG A 5 2.58 11.16 10.98
CA ARG A 5 1.58 11.60 9.99
C ARG A 5 1.56 10.68 8.78
N LEU A 6 2.73 10.32 8.25
CA LEU A 6 2.84 9.41 7.11
C LEU A 6 2.29 8.02 7.42
N ALA A 7 2.64 7.46 8.58
CA ALA A 7 2.14 6.18 9.05
C ALA A 7 0.62 6.22 9.27
N SER A 8 0.06 7.33 9.78
CA SER A 8 -1.39 7.48 9.94
C SER A 8 -2.12 7.56 8.59
N LEU A 9 -1.59 8.30 7.62
CA LEU A 9 -2.16 8.37 6.26
C LEU A 9 -2.16 6.98 5.61
N THR A 10 -1.03 6.28 5.71
CA THR A 10 -0.87 4.93 5.15
C THR A 10 -1.80 3.93 5.85
N ALA A 11 -1.98 4.06 7.17
CA ALA A 11 -2.94 3.23 7.90
C ALA A 11 -4.37 3.45 7.38
N LEU A 12 -4.79 4.70 7.19
CA LEU A 12 -6.11 5.01 6.63
C LEU A 12 -6.29 4.43 5.23
N LEU A 13 -5.25 4.48 4.39
CA LEU A 13 -5.26 3.83 3.08
C LEU A 13 -5.42 2.31 3.21
N CYS A 14 -4.67 1.64 4.08
CA CYS A 14 -4.81 0.20 4.32
C CYS A 14 -6.21 -0.16 4.83
N ALA A 15 -6.81 0.66 5.70
CA ALA A 15 -8.18 0.44 6.15
C ALA A 15 -9.19 0.60 5.01
N ALA A 16 -9.04 1.63 4.17
CA ALA A 16 -9.88 1.85 3.00
C ALA A 16 -9.77 0.70 1.98
N LEU A 17 -8.54 0.21 1.72
CA LEU A 17 -8.30 -0.94 0.84
C LEU A 17 -8.90 -2.22 1.41
N CYS A 18 -8.74 -2.48 2.71
CA CYS A 18 -9.34 -3.63 3.38
C CYS A 18 -10.86 -3.63 3.20
N ILE A 19 -11.52 -2.52 3.54
CA ILE A 19 -12.97 -2.38 3.43
C ILE A 19 -13.41 -2.47 1.96
N GLY A 20 -12.74 -1.75 1.06
CA GLY A 20 -13.09 -1.69 -0.35
C GLY A 20 -13.00 -3.06 -1.05
N LEU A 21 -11.91 -3.80 -0.82
CA LEU A 21 -11.72 -5.13 -1.40
C LEU A 21 -12.65 -6.20 -0.80
N LEU A 22 -13.05 -6.04 0.47
CA LEU A 22 -14.01 -6.94 1.11
C LEU A 22 -15.47 -6.62 0.72
N ALA A 23 -15.83 -5.35 0.61
CA ALA A 23 -17.21 -4.94 0.38
C ALA A 23 -17.57 -4.90 -1.11
N ALA A 24 -16.64 -4.48 -1.98
CA ALA A 24 -16.91 -4.23 -3.39
C ALA A 24 -15.73 -4.63 -4.30
N PRO A 25 -15.36 -5.94 -4.33
CA PRO A 25 -14.26 -6.42 -5.19
C PRO A 25 -14.49 -6.12 -6.68
N ASP A 26 -15.73 -6.18 -7.17
CA ASP A 26 -16.08 -5.90 -8.57
C ASP A 26 -15.86 -4.44 -8.96
N ALA A 27 -16.01 -3.51 -8.01
CA ALA A 27 -15.75 -2.10 -8.25
C ALA A 27 -14.24 -1.88 -8.45
N PHE A 28 -13.41 -2.58 -7.67
CA PHE A 28 -11.95 -2.58 -7.83
C PHE A 28 -11.51 -3.20 -9.16
N ALA A 29 -12.10 -4.33 -9.56
CA ALA A 29 -11.82 -4.93 -10.85
C ALA A 29 -12.09 -3.95 -12.00
N ARG A 30 -13.28 -3.33 -11.99
CA ARG A 30 -13.68 -2.35 -13.02
C ARG A 30 -12.82 -1.08 -13.02
N LEU A 31 -12.37 -0.61 -11.86
CA LEU A 31 -11.45 0.52 -11.76
C LEU A 31 -10.14 0.27 -12.52
N PHE A 32 -9.67 -0.98 -12.52
CA PHE A 32 -8.49 -1.40 -13.26
C PHE A 32 -8.81 -1.95 -14.66
N GLY A 33 -10.03 -1.74 -15.18
CA GLY A 33 -10.42 -2.24 -16.50
C GLY A 33 -10.47 -3.77 -16.62
N LEU A 34 -10.60 -4.47 -15.50
CA LEU A 34 -10.75 -5.92 -15.45
C LEU A 34 -12.24 -6.30 -15.46
N GLU A 35 -12.56 -7.37 -16.16
CA GLU A 35 -13.89 -7.98 -16.10
C GLU A 35 -14.08 -8.66 -14.73
N PRO A 36 -15.16 -8.36 -13.99
CA PRO A 36 -15.47 -9.06 -12.74
C PRO A 36 -15.55 -10.57 -12.96
N SER A 37 -14.90 -11.34 -12.08
CA SER A 37 -14.89 -12.79 -12.16
C SER A 37 -14.84 -13.38 -10.76
N LEU A 38 -15.44 -14.56 -10.58
CA LEU A 38 -15.47 -15.26 -9.30
C LEU A 38 -14.05 -15.48 -8.73
N THR A 39 -13.10 -15.84 -9.58
CA THR A 39 -11.69 -16.00 -9.18
C THR A 39 -11.09 -14.68 -8.70
N GLY A 40 -11.32 -13.59 -9.44
CA GLY A 40 -10.88 -12.25 -9.06
C GLY A 40 -11.47 -11.79 -7.73
N GLU A 41 -12.76 -12.02 -7.51
CA GLU A 41 -13.45 -11.67 -6.26
C GLU A 41 -12.91 -12.42 -5.05
N VAL A 42 -12.71 -13.74 -5.17
CA VAL A 42 -12.16 -14.57 -4.09
C VAL A 42 -10.75 -14.08 -3.73
N MET A 43 -9.92 -13.79 -4.73
CA MET A 43 -8.56 -13.29 -4.50
C MET A 43 -8.55 -11.86 -3.95
N ALA A 44 -9.44 -10.99 -4.42
CA ALA A 44 -9.59 -9.63 -3.92
C ALA A 44 -9.97 -9.61 -2.44
N ARG A 45 -10.94 -10.42 -2.00
CA ARG A 45 -11.34 -10.51 -0.59
C ARG A 45 -10.19 -11.03 0.29
N ARG A 46 -9.42 -12.02 -0.21
CA ARG A 46 -8.23 -12.55 0.47
C ARG A 46 -7.11 -11.51 0.54
N ALA A 47 -6.92 -10.70 -0.49
CA ALA A 47 -5.96 -9.59 -0.45
C ALA A 47 -6.43 -8.49 0.53
N GLY A 48 -7.73 -8.18 0.55
CA GLY A 48 -8.33 -7.19 1.44
C GLY A 48 -7.99 -7.43 2.91
N ILE A 49 -8.16 -8.67 3.40
CA ILE A 49 -7.88 -8.98 4.81
C ILE A 49 -6.40 -8.83 5.19
N LEU A 50 -5.47 -8.92 4.23
CA LEU A 50 -4.03 -8.71 4.49
C LEU A 50 -3.70 -7.25 4.84
N PHE A 51 -4.55 -6.29 4.46
CA PHE A 51 -4.37 -4.89 4.84
C PHE A 51 -4.84 -4.56 6.26
N ALA A 52 -5.66 -5.41 6.89
CA ALA A 52 -6.12 -5.21 8.27
C ALA A 52 -4.96 -5.19 9.31
N PRO A 53 -4.03 -6.17 9.34
CA PRO A 53 -2.90 -6.11 10.26
C PRO A 53 -1.95 -4.95 9.94
N LEU A 54 -1.77 -4.58 8.66
CA LEU A 54 -0.95 -3.43 8.28
C LEU A 54 -1.49 -2.13 8.88
N PHE A 55 -2.82 -1.93 8.84
CA PHE A 55 -3.46 -0.80 9.52
C PHE A 55 -3.14 -0.77 11.02
N LEU A 56 -3.29 -1.90 11.73
CA LEU A 56 -3.05 -1.97 13.18
C LEU A 56 -1.58 -1.70 13.53
N ILE A 57 -0.65 -2.27 12.76
CA ILE A 57 0.78 -2.10 12.94
C ILE A 57 1.17 -0.63 12.73
N LEU A 58 0.75 -0.02 11.62
CA LEU A 58 1.05 1.39 11.32
C LEU A 58 0.45 2.34 12.38
N ARG A 59 -0.74 2.02 12.90
CA ARG A 59 -1.36 2.78 13.99
C ARG A 59 -0.63 2.67 15.33
N THR A 60 0.08 1.57 15.55
CA THR A 60 0.85 1.31 16.77
C THR A 60 2.23 1.94 16.66
N VAL A 61 2.96 1.66 15.58
CA VAL A 61 4.34 2.10 15.36
C VAL A 61 4.46 3.63 15.24
N ARG A 62 3.41 4.33 14.78
CA ARG A 62 3.41 5.80 14.67
C ARG A 62 3.72 6.53 15.98
N GLY A 63 3.43 5.92 17.13
CA GLY A 63 3.59 6.52 18.46
C GLY A 63 4.79 5.98 19.24
N MET A 64 5.55 5.04 18.68
CA MET A 64 6.67 4.43 19.39
C MET A 64 7.89 5.37 19.42
N PRO A 65 8.59 5.50 20.56
CA PRO A 65 9.78 6.33 20.68
C PRO A 65 11.01 5.73 20.00
N ASP A 66 11.02 4.40 19.81
CA ASP A 66 12.13 3.65 19.20
C ASP A 66 12.36 4.08 17.73
N GLU A 67 13.49 4.73 17.45
CA GLU A 67 13.87 5.16 16.10
C GLU A 67 14.32 3.98 15.21
N PRO A 68 15.19 3.05 15.66
CA PRO A 68 15.50 1.82 14.92
C PRO A 68 14.25 1.07 14.43
N LEU A 69 13.28 0.84 15.32
CA LEU A 69 12.05 0.12 14.97
C LEU A 69 11.25 0.85 13.89
N ARG A 70 11.12 2.18 14.01
CA ARG A 70 10.43 3.01 13.01
C ARG A 70 11.14 2.98 11.65
N ARG A 71 12.48 2.92 11.65
CA ARG A 71 13.28 2.83 10.41
C ARG A 71 13.10 1.48 9.73
N ASP A 72 13.13 0.38 10.47
CA ASP A 72 12.93 -0.95 9.89
C ASP A 72 11.51 -1.13 9.37
N PHE A 73 10.51 -0.58 10.07
CA PHE A 73 9.16 -0.50 9.53
C PHE A 73 9.07 0.36 8.27
N ALA A 74 9.76 1.50 8.22
CA ALA A 74 9.81 2.34 7.02
C ALA A 74 10.40 1.58 5.82
N ARG A 75 11.44 0.75 6.04
CA ARG A 75 12.04 -0.09 5.00
C ARG A 75 11.07 -1.17 4.50
N ALA A 76 10.35 -1.82 5.41
CA ALA A 76 9.35 -2.83 5.04
C ALA A 76 8.22 -2.23 4.20
N VAL A 77 7.69 -1.08 4.60
CA VAL A 77 6.62 -0.39 3.86
C VAL A 77 7.14 0.17 2.53
N LEU A 78 8.37 0.70 2.50
CA LEU A 78 9.04 1.10 1.27
C LEU A 78 9.09 -0.05 0.26
N LEU A 79 9.58 -1.22 0.69
CA LEU A 79 9.70 -2.40 -0.18
C LEU A 79 8.33 -2.85 -0.70
N MET A 80 7.32 -2.89 0.17
CA MET A 80 5.96 -3.25 -0.20
C MET A 80 5.37 -2.29 -1.24
N MET A 81 5.48 -0.97 -1.01
CA MET A 81 4.94 0.05 -1.92
C MET A 81 5.69 0.08 -3.26
N ALA A 82 7.02 -0.03 -3.23
CA ALA A 82 7.83 -0.10 -4.45
C ALA A 82 7.53 -1.37 -5.26
N GLY A 83 7.35 -2.51 -4.57
CA GLY A 83 6.98 -3.77 -5.19
C GLY A 83 5.60 -3.72 -5.87
N LEU A 84 4.60 -3.13 -5.21
CA LEU A 84 3.27 -2.93 -5.79
C LEU A 84 3.31 -2.00 -7.01
N ALA A 85 4.02 -0.86 -6.91
CA ALA A 85 4.16 0.07 -8.03
C ALA A 85 4.83 -0.61 -9.25
N LEU A 86 5.88 -1.39 -9.01
CA LEU A 86 6.56 -2.15 -10.06
C LEU A 86 5.62 -3.19 -10.69
N LEU A 87 4.88 -3.94 -9.86
CA LEU A 87 3.91 -4.92 -10.34
C LEU A 87 2.81 -4.26 -11.18
N GLY A 88 2.27 -3.12 -10.76
CA GLY A 88 1.26 -2.37 -11.51
C GLY A 88 1.76 -1.95 -12.90
N VAL A 89 3.02 -1.52 -13.00
CA VAL A 89 3.65 -1.20 -14.30
C VAL A 89 3.85 -2.45 -15.16
N ILE A 90 4.30 -3.57 -14.57
CA ILE A 90 4.48 -4.85 -15.27
C ILE A 90 3.14 -5.35 -15.84
N GLU A 91 2.08 -5.35 -15.03
CA GLU A 91 0.75 -5.80 -15.45
C GLU A 91 0.15 -4.91 -16.54
N TRP A 92 0.42 -3.60 -16.48
CA TRP A 92 0.00 -2.66 -17.53
C TRP A 92 0.75 -2.90 -18.84
N GLN A 93 2.08 -3.07 -18.79
CA GLN A 93 2.88 -3.40 -19.97
C GLN A 93 2.48 -4.73 -20.59
N ALA A 94 2.05 -5.69 -19.78
CA ALA A 94 1.51 -6.97 -20.23
C ALA A 94 0.09 -6.87 -20.83
N GLY A 95 -0.53 -5.68 -20.81
CA GLY A 95 -1.87 -5.44 -21.34
C GLY A 95 -2.99 -6.09 -20.53
N ARG A 96 -2.72 -6.48 -19.28
CA ARG A 96 -3.72 -7.19 -18.43
C ARG A 96 -4.63 -6.24 -17.68
N VAL A 97 -4.16 -5.03 -17.39
CA VAL A 97 -4.90 -4.00 -16.65
C VAL A 97 -5.04 -2.72 -17.47
N GLY A 98 -6.15 -2.03 -17.29
CA GLY A 98 -6.43 -0.75 -17.89
C GLY A 98 -5.64 0.41 -17.27
N PRO A 99 -5.73 1.62 -17.86
CA PRO A 99 -4.95 2.79 -17.45
C PRO A 99 -5.26 3.28 -16.02
N GLY A 100 -6.39 2.87 -15.43
CA GLY A 100 -6.73 3.20 -14.04
C GLY A 100 -5.68 2.75 -13.02
N ILE A 101 -4.85 1.75 -13.37
CA ILE A 101 -3.75 1.27 -12.52
C ILE A 101 -2.72 2.36 -12.21
N PHE A 102 -2.54 3.36 -13.08
CA PHE A 102 -1.57 4.43 -12.85
C PHE A 102 -1.91 5.30 -11.65
N ILE A 103 -3.19 5.36 -11.24
CA ILE A 103 -3.58 6.05 -10.01
C ILE A 103 -3.01 5.32 -8.80
N ALA A 104 -3.10 3.99 -8.76
CA ALA A 104 -2.51 3.17 -7.71
C ALA A 104 -0.98 3.28 -7.73
N VAL A 105 -0.35 3.11 -8.89
CA VAL A 105 1.11 3.22 -9.06
C VAL A 105 1.64 4.57 -8.59
N ALA A 106 0.93 5.68 -8.89
CA ALA A 106 1.35 7.01 -8.45
C ALA A 106 1.30 7.15 -6.92
N ILE A 107 0.23 6.64 -6.27
CA ILE A 107 0.11 6.65 -4.81
C ILE A 107 1.20 5.77 -4.18
N GLU A 108 1.40 4.56 -4.70
CA GLU A 108 2.39 3.59 -4.23
C GLU A 108 3.81 4.13 -4.37
N ALA A 109 4.17 4.68 -5.54
CA ALA A 109 5.47 5.30 -5.76
C ALA A 109 5.69 6.53 -4.86
N GLY A 110 4.65 7.35 -4.66
CA GLY A 110 4.69 8.50 -3.76
C GLY A 110 4.93 8.10 -2.31
N LEU A 111 4.20 7.08 -1.81
CA LEU A 111 4.40 6.54 -0.47
C LEU A 111 5.80 5.90 -0.33
N ALA A 112 6.25 5.15 -1.32
CA ALA A 112 7.60 4.58 -1.36
C ALA A 112 8.66 5.69 -1.20
N ALA A 113 8.59 6.75 -2.00
CA ALA A 113 9.53 7.87 -1.91
C ALA A 113 9.52 8.54 -0.53
N LEU A 114 8.33 8.73 0.07
CA LEU A 114 8.20 9.32 1.41
C LEU A 114 8.78 8.41 2.50
N PHE A 115 8.54 7.10 2.44
CA PHE A 115 9.12 6.14 3.39
C PHE A 115 10.62 5.95 3.20
N ALA A 116 11.15 6.07 1.97
CA ALA A 116 12.59 6.05 1.70
C ALA A 116 13.34 7.13 2.50
N GLY A 117 12.76 8.32 2.63
CA GLY A 117 13.32 9.41 3.43
C GLY A 117 13.50 9.05 4.91
N PHE A 118 12.61 8.23 5.47
CA PHE A 118 12.73 7.74 6.86
C PHE A 118 13.58 6.47 6.96
N ALA A 119 13.55 5.60 5.95
CA ALA A 119 14.30 4.36 5.87
C ALA A 119 15.83 4.59 5.78
N PHE A 120 16.23 5.64 5.06
CA PHE A 120 17.63 5.99 4.79
C PHE A 120 18.06 7.33 5.40
N GLY A 121 17.14 8.08 6.01
CA GLY A 121 17.45 9.32 6.71
C GLY A 121 18.44 9.08 7.85
N ARG A 122 19.58 9.79 7.83
CA ARG A 122 20.66 9.68 8.84
C ARG A 122 20.12 9.98 10.24
N SER A 123 20.27 9.03 11.17
CA SER A 123 20.34 9.36 12.60
C SER A 123 21.49 10.35 12.77
N ARG A 124 21.22 11.58 13.18
CA ARG A 124 22.31 12.41 13.69
C ARG A 124 22.72 11.81 15.05
N PRO A 125 24.02 11.58 15.28
CA PRO A 125 24.52 11.03 16.54
C PRO A 125 24.18 11.94 17.72
#